data_AF-A0A966YN07-F1
#
_entry.id   AF-A0A966YN07-F1
#
_cell.length_a   1.000
_cell.length_b   1.000
_cell.length_c   1.000
_cell.angle_alpha   90.00
_cell.angle_beta   90.00
_cell.angle_gamma   90.00
#
_symmetry.space_group_name_H-M   'P 1'
#
loop_
_entity.id
_entity.type
_entity.pdbx_description
1 polymer ?
#
loop_
_entity_poly.entity_id
_entity_poly.type
_entity_poly.pdbx_seq_one_letter_code
_entity_poly.pdbx_strand_id
1 'polypeptide(L)' 'INELNTMPGFTATSVFPKMWAASGKSYESIIEELIKTALLRTNGVLEN' A
#
# COMPACT_ATOMS: atom_id res chain seq x y z
N ILE A 1 -11.19 -16.61 6.00
CA ILE A 1 -11.02 -15.23 5.49
C ILE A 1 -12.36 -14.54 5.70
N ASN A 2 -12.39 -13.45 6.46
CA ASN A 2 -13.66 -12.78 6.84
C ASN A 2 -13.98 -11.61 5.90
N GLU A 3 -13.00 -10.76 5.60
CA GLU A 3 -13.14 -9.65 4.66
C GLU A 3 -11.84 -9.41 3.90
N LEU A 4 -11.96 -8.87 2.69
CA LEU A 4 -10.85 -8.31 1.93
C LEU A 4 -11.07 -6.79 1.83
N ASN A 5 -10.25 -6.02 2.54
CA ASN A 5 -10.31 -4.57 2.49
C ASN A 5 -9.34 -4.03 1.42
N THR A 6 -9.87 -3.41 0.37
CA THR A 6 -9.10 -2.81 -0.73
C THR A 6 -8.68 -1.37 -0.47
N MET A 7 -9.21 -0.73 0.58
CA MET A 7 -8.83 0.61 1.05
C MET A 7 -8.66 0.61 2.57
N PRO A 8 -7.56 0.03 3.09
CA PRO A 8 -7.30 0.00 4.52
C PRO A 8 -6.99 1.41 5.06
N GLY A 9 -7.20 1.61 6.36
CA GLY A 9 -6.72 2.81 7.04
C GLY A 9 -5.20 2.98 6.83
N PHE A 10 -4.78 4.21 6.51
CA PHE A 10 -3.41 4.51 6.09
C PHE A 10 -2.69 5.48 7.05
N THR A 11 -3.22 5.73 8.25
CA THR A 11 -2.50 6.53 9.25
C THR A 11 -1.35 5.72 9.85
N ALA A 12 -0.35 6.37 10.44
CA ALA A 12 0.76 5.69 11.14
C ALA A 12 0.28 4.73 12.25
N THR A 13 -0.92 4.94 12.81
CA THR A 13 -1.51 4.08 13.83
C THR A 13 -2.39 2.96 13.27
N SER A 14 -2.70 2.99 11.98
CA SER A 14 -3.54 2.00 11.31
C SER A 14 -2.87 0.63 11.22
N VAL A 15 -3.69 -0.42 11.13
CA VAL A 15 -3.20 -1.81 11.11
C VAL A 15 -2.35 -2.08 9.87
N PHE A 16 -2.73 -1.54 8.69
CA PHE A 16 -1.98 -1.79 7.46
C PHE A 16 -0.52 -1.32 7.55
N PRO A 17 -0.21 -0.04 7.85
CA PRO A 17 1.19 0.39 8.01
C PRO A 17 1.95 -0.35 9.12
N LYS A 18 1.29 -0.69 10.23
CA LYS A 18 1.92 -1.44 11.34
C LYS A 18 2.36 -2.85 10.94
N MET A 19 1.56 -3.56 10.15
CA MET A 19 1.90 -4.90 9.67
C MET A 19 3.13 -4.86 8.74
N TRP A 20 3.21 -3.86 7.87
CA TRP A 20 4.37 -3.67 7.01
C TRP A 20 5.62 -3.25 7.81
N ALA A 21 5.46 -2.40 8.83
CA ALA A 21 6.55 -2.07 9.75
C ALA A 21 7.11 -3.32 10.47
N ALA A 22 6.23 -4.23 10.90
CA ALA A 22 6.65 -5.51 11.48
C ALA A 22 7.43 -6.41 10.49
N SER A 23 7.21 -6.23 9.18
CA SER A 23 8.00 -6.89 8.12
C SER A 23 9.29 -6.14 7.73
N GLY A 24 9.62 -5.04 8.42
CA GLY A 24 10.83 -4.26 8.19
C GLY A 24 10.69 -3.13 7.15
N LYS A 25 9.48 -2.79 6.72
CA LYS A 25 9.24 -1.68 5.77
C LYS A 25 8.83 -0.40 6.50
N SER A 26 9.53 0.70 6.22
CA SER A 26 9.14 2.02 6.75
C SER A 26 7.87 2.52 6.08
N TYR A 27 7.18 3.47 6.71
CA TYR A 27 5.98 4.07 6.16
C TYR A 27 6.21 4.72 4.78
N GLU A 28 7.34 5.40 4.62
CA GLU A 28 7.76 6.03 3.37
C GLU A 28 8.00 4.97 2.28
N SER A 29 8.64 3.85 2.62
CA SER A 29 8.92 2.78 1.66
C SER A 29 7.65 2.12 1.13
N ILE A 30 6.60 2.02 1.97
CA ILE A 30 5.30 1.48 1.56
C ILE A 30 4.64 2.43 0.56
N ILE A 31 4.66 3.74 0.82
CA ILE A 31 4.10 4.75 -0.08
C ILE A 31 4.82 4.70 -1.43
N GLU A 32 6.14 4.64 -1.42
CA GLU A 32 6.95 4.54 -2.64
C GLU A 32 6.61 3.27 -3.44
N GLU A 33 6.47 2.13 -2.77
CA GLU A 33 6.09 0.87 -3.41
C GLU A 33 4.69 0.90 -4.02
N LEU A 34 3.71 1.51 -3.33
CA LEU A 34 2.36 1.68 -3.85
C LEU A 34 2.31 2.59 -5.08
N ILE A 35 3.02 3.72 -5.03
CA ILE A 35 3.12 4.64 -6.18
C ILE A 35 3.82 3.94 -7.35
N LYS A 36 4.96 3.29 -7.12
CA LYS A 36 5.69 2.55 -8.15
C LYS A 36 4.83 1.46 -8.80
N THR A 37 4.09 0.71 -7.99
CA THR A 37 3.20 -0.35 -8.49
C THR A 37 2.04 0.23 -9.29
N ALA A 38 1.48 1.37 -8.86
CA ALA A 38 0.45 2.08 -9.60
C ALA A 38 0.97 2.59 -10.96
N LEU A 39 2.21 3.08 -11.02
CA LEU A 39 2.84 3.53 -12.26
C LEU A 39 3.11 2.40 -13.25
N LEU A 40 3.52 1.22 -12.76
CA LEU A 40 3.78 0.04 -13.60
C LEU A 40 2.50 -0.66 -14.11
N ARG A 41 1.33 -0.24 -13.63
CA ARG A 41 0.06 -0.90 -13.94
C ARG A 41 -0.42 -0.47 -15.33
N THR A 42 -0.25 -1.35 -16.32
CA THR A 42 -0.61 -1.11 -17.74
C THR A 42 -2.11 -1.11 -18.05
N ASN A 43 -2.96 -1.58 -17.14
CA ASN A 43 -4.43 -1.52 -17.25
C ASN A 43 -5.03 -0.43 -16.35
N GLY A 44 -4.22 0.55 -15.94
CA GLY A 44 -4.63 1.67 -15.09
C GLY A 44 -5.17 2.85 -15.90
N VAL A 45 -5.91 3.72 -15.22
CA VAL A 45 -6.47 4.98 -15.78
C VAL A 45 -5.38 5.96 -16.24
N LEU A 46 -4.14 5.76 -15.81
CA LEU A 46 -3.06 6.74 -15.97
C LEU A 46 -2.38 6.71 -17.35
N GLU A 47 -2.78 5.82 -18.27
CA GLU A 47 -2.21 5.70 -19.63
C GLU A 47 -0.67 5.58 -19.64
N ASN A 48 -0.11 4.80 -18.70
CA ASN A 48 1.32 4.50 -18.61
C ASN A 48 1.69 3.22 -19.37
#